data_AF-A4V827-F1
#
_entry.id   AF-A4V827-F1
#
_cell.length_a   1.000
_cell.length_b   1.000
_cell.length_c   1.000
_cell.angle_alpha   90.00
_cell.angle_beta   90.00
_cell.angle_gamma   90.00
#
_symmetry.space_group_name_H-M   'P 1'
#
loop_
_entity.id
_entity.type
_entity.pdbx_description
1 polymer ?
#
loop_
_entity_poly.entity_id
_entity_poly.type
_entity_poly.pdbx_seq_one_letter_code
_entity_poly.pdbx_strand_id
1 'polypeptide(L)'
;MELHLSAISEAIAVVKQLEAELKVLVRMLNDSRHRLRVDAIFELEFRHEPKVDEAAPIPVRRLEGSDAVDAAIDVLTCITMKETQNAKETLRSPGVVGLPREVIDKIIETNELRSKLEMLIGKIKKPKDRRMVWRKFEAISPKQAMRCTPILKNPQNINFFWTDTGTSGSRHVASDLVKEWEELFFELHDRRPTMADAPKGSVEEGFMTAIDLLRKLGHEQVAIWRPVKPHIRARVREGEAPVRPIISSVPFVYDIDECKFAPTIKPLLSYDVVTARRKSAGREPLLEKYPYIKKMNLYQYREPHRVYGPLVQKAESDSFPASIDE
;
A
#
# COMPACT_ATOMS: atom_id res chain seq x y z
N MET A 1 -16.57 -10.26 -22.25
CA MET A 1 -17.50 -9.75 -21.20
C MET A 1 -17.72 -10.79 -20.09
N GLU A 2 -17.74 -12.08 -20.40
CA GLU A 2 -17.94 -13.18 -19.43
C GLU A 2 -16.83 -13.32 -18.35
N LEU A 3 -15.56 -13.16 -18.72
CA LEU A 3 -14.42 -13.25 -17.79
C LEU A 3 -14.48 -12.22 -16.63
N HIS A 4 -14.99 -11.01 -16.90
CA HIS A 4 -15.09 -9.96 -15.88
C HIS A 4 -16.21 -10.22 -14.86
N LEU A 5 -17.35 -10.77 -15.30
CA LEU A 5 -18.46 -11.13 -14.40
C LEU A 5 -18.12 -12.35 -13.53
N SER A 6 -17.33 -13.28 -14.08
CA SER A 6 -16.77 -14.41 -13.33
C SER A 6 -15.81 -13.95 -12.22
N ALA A 7 -14.86 -13.06 -12.54
CA ALA A 7 -13.90 -12.54 -11.56
C ALA A 7 -14.56 -11.74 -10.41
N ILE A 8 -15.58 -10.92 -10.71
CA ILE A 8 -16.34 -10.19 -9.69
C ILE A 8 -17.07 -11.15 -8.76
N SER A 9 -17.75 -12.15 -9.30
CA SER A 9 -18.51 -13.12 -8.52
C SER A 9 -17.59 -13.98 -7.65
N GLU A 10 -16.45 -14.40 -8.20
CA GLU A 10 -15.43 -15.14 -7.46
C GLU A 10 -14.80 -14.27 -6.35
N ALA A 11 -14.48 -13.00 -6.62
CA ALA A 11 -13.95 -12.09 -5.61
C ALA A 11 -14.94 -11.91 -4.44
N ILE A 12 -16.24 -11.76 -4.73
CA ILE A 12 -17.28 -11.68 -3.69
C ILE A 12 -17.31 -12.97 -2.86
N ALA A 13 -17.23 -14.15 -3.49
CA ALA A 13 -17.19 -15.42 -2.77
C ALA A 13 -15.95 -15.54 -1.87
N VAL A 14 -14.79 -15.13 -2.35
CA VAL A 14 -13.53 -15.12 -1.58
C VAL A 14 -13.62 -14.17 -0.38
N VAL A 15 -14.22 -12.99 -0.52
CA VAL A 15 -14.41 -12.07 0.63
C VAL A 15 -15.30 -12.71 1.69
N LYS A 16 -16.41 -13.35 1.31
CA LYS A 16 -17.29 -14.06 2.27
C LYS A 16 -16.57 -15.21 2.98
N GLN A 17 -15.76 -15.96 2.25
CA GLN A 17 -14.94 -17.00 2.85
C GLN A 17 -13.93 -16.41 3.82
N LEU A 18 -13.23 -15.34 3.42
CA LEU A 18 -12.28 -14.63 4.28
C LEU A 18 -12.97 -14.12 5.57
N GLU A 19 -14.16 -13.53 5.50
CA GLU A 19 -14.94 -13.13 6.68
C GLU A 19 -15.22 -14.30 7.63
N ALA A 20 -15.56 -15.48 7.09
CA ALA A 20 -15.79 -16.67 7.89
C ALA A 20 -14.50 -17.16 8.56
N GLU A 21 -13.40 -17.25 7.81
CA GLU A 21 -12.11 -17.71 8.33
C GLU A 21 -11.51 -16.74 9.34
N LEU A 22 -11.70 -15.43 9.17
CA LEU A 22 -11.26 -14.43 10.14
C LEU A 22 -12.06 -14.53 11.45
N LYS A 23 -13.35 -14.88 11.42
CA LYS A 23 -14.11 -15.16 12.66
C LYS A 23 -13.57 -16.38 13.39
N VAL A 24 -13.13 -17.41 12.66
CA VAL A 24 -12.44 -18.57 13.25
C VAL A 24 -11.12 -18.14 13.87
N LEU A 25 -10.30 -17.36 13.14
CA LEU A 25 -9.03 -16.84 13.63
C LEU A 25 -9.19 -15.98 14.89
N VAL A 26 -10.21 -15.10 14.96
CA VAL A 26 -10.55 -14.32 16.16
C VAL A 26 -10.79 -15.24 17.36
N ARG A 27 -11.57 -16.32 17.19
CA ARG A 27 -11.83 -17.27 18.29
C ARG A 27 -10.54 -17.94 18.73
N MET A 28 -9.76 -18.47 17.78
CA MET A 28 -8.48 -19.11 18.10
C MET A 28 -7.52 -18.18 18.83
N LEU A 29 -7.41 -16.91 18.43
CA LEU A 29 -6.59 -15.90 19.10
C LEU A 29 -7.07 -15.58 20.52
N ASN A 30 -8.39 -15.55 20.74
CA ASN A 30 -8.96 -15.32 22.06
C ASN A 30 -8.81 -16.55 22.98
N ASP A 31 -9.01 -17.75 22.46
CA ASP A 31 -8.85 -19.00 23.23
C ASP A 31 -7.38 -19.22 23.62
N SER A 32 -6.46 -18.84 22.73
CA SER A 32 -5.01 -18.93 22.96
C SER A 32 -4.40 -17.66 23.57
N ARG A 33 -5.21 -16.70 24.05
CA ARG A 33 -4.74 -15.37 24.51
C ARG A 33 -3.61 -15.43 25.54
N HIS A 34 -3.63 -16.44 26.40
CA HIS A 34 -2.61 -16.70 27.43
C HIS A 34 -1.26 -17.19 26.87
N ARG A 35 -1.24 -17.69 25.63
CA ARG A 35 -0.04 -18.15 24.89
C ARG A 35 0.48 -17.09 23.92
N LEU A 36 -0.27 -16.02 23.66
CA LEU A 36 0.19 -14.93 22.79
C LEU A 36 1.38 -14.23 23.43
N ARG A 37 2.53 -14.25 22.75
CA ARG A 37 3.73 -13.51 23.15
C ARG A 37 3.82 -12.21 22.36
N VAL A 38 3.38 -11.10 22.94
CA VAL A 38 3.48 -9.79 22.27
C VAL A 38 4.81 -9.14 22.63
N ASP A 39 5.79 -9.23 21.72
CA ASP A 39 7.12 -8.66 21.95
C ASP A 39 7.12 -7.13 21.78
N ALA A 40 6.38 -6.64 20.78
CA ALA A 40 6.09 -5.21 20.64
C ALA A 40 4.86 -4.99 19.76
N ILE A 41 4.02 -4.04 20.12
CA ILE A 41 3.00 -3.47 19.24
C ILE A 41 3.07 -1.96 19.38
N PHE A 42 3.00 -1.26 18.26
CA PHE A 42 2.99 0.19 18.22
C PHE A 42 1.65 0.67 17.67
N GLU A 43 1.00 1.54 18.42
CA GLU A 43 -0.25 2.18 18.03
C GLU A 43 0.04 3.44 17.21
N LEU A 44 -0.79 3.62 16.19
CA LEU A 44 -0.91 4.85 15.44
C LEU A 44 -2.37 5.27 15.44
N GLU A 45 -2.63 6.43 16.03
CA GLU A 45 -3.98 6.98 16.08
C GLU A 45 -4.50 7.32 14.68
N PHE A 46 -5.81 7.16 14.49
CA PHE A 46 -6.48 7.68 13.30
C PHE A 46 -6.44 9.20 13.29
N ARG A 47 -6.38 9.78 12.08
CA ARG A 47 -6.46 11.23 11.98
C ARG A 47 -7.88 11.69 12.28
N HIS A 48 -8.00 12.70 13.12
CA HIS A 48 -9.27 13.40 13.36
C HIS A 48 -9.71 14.21 12.14
N GLU A 49 -8.77 14.62 11.28
CA GLU A 49 -9.04 15.41 10.08
C GLU A 49 -8.82 14.65 8.76
N PRO A 50 -9.66 14.86 7.73
CA PRO A 50 -9.50 14.20 6.42
C PRO A 50 -8.21 14.60 5.68
N LYS A 51 -7.78 15.85 5.86
CA LYS A 51 -6.55 16.37 5.24
C LYS A 51 -5.32 15.86 6.02
N VAL A 52 -4.22 15.66 5.31
CA VAL A 52 -2.94 15.31 5.95
C VAL A 52 -2.15 16.60 6.08
N ASP A 53 -1.77 16.97 7.30
CA ASP A 53 -0.71 17.95 7.48
C ASP A 53 0.65 17.26 7.28
N GLU A 54 1.31 17.56 6.16
CA GLU A 54 2.63 17.01 5.82
C GLU A 54 3.75 17.54 6.74
N ALA A 55 3.49 18.61 7.50
CA ALA A 55 4.42 19.17 8.47
C ALA A 55 4.20 18.65 9.89
N ALA A 56 3.08 17.97 10.17
CA ALA A 56 2.78 17.43 11.49
C ALA A 56 3.61 16.17 11.80
N PRO A 57 4.11 16.03 13.03
CA PRO A 57 4.71 14.77 13.48
C PRO A 57 3.66 13.67 13.57
N ILE A 58 4.11 12.41 13.50
CA ILE A 58 3.23 11.26 13.73
C ILE A 58 3.64 10.61 15.05
N PRO A 59 2.84 10.78 16.13
CA PRO A 59 3.14 10.15 17.40
C PRO A 59 3.01 8.63 17.28
N VAL A 60 3.90 7.92 17.96
CA VAL A 60 3.88 6.46 18.06
C VAL A 60 3.92 6.09 19.54
N ARG A 61 2.97 5.26 19.96
CA ARG A 61 2.92 4.73 21.33
C ARG A 61 3.17 3.24 21.31
N ARG A 62 4.08 2.73 22.14
CA ARG A 62 4.19 1.29 22.37
C ARG A 62 3.06 0.87 23.30
N LEU A 63 2.28 -0.13 22.88
CA LEU A 63 1.25 -0.74 23.71
C LEU A 63 1.86 -1.84 24.58
N GLU A 64 1.28 -2.06 25.76
CA GLU A 64 1.72 -3.06 26.72
C GLU A 64 0.51 -3.85 27.26
N GLY A 65 0.76 -5.03 27.83
CA GLY A 65 -0.26 -5.83 28.50
C GLY A 65 -1.45 -6.20 27.60
N SER A 66 -2.67 -6.04 28.14
CA SER A 66 -3.92 -6.34 27.45
C SER A 66 -4.10 -5.54 26.16
N ASP A 67 -3.74 -4.25 26.19
CA ASP A 67 -3.95 -3.33 25.07
C ASP A 67 -3.14 -3.76 23.85
N ALA A 68 -1.92 -4.24 24.08
CA ALA A 68 -1.06 -4.77 23.02
C ALA A 68 -1.65 -6.04 22.38
N VAL A 69 -2.24 -6.91 23.21
CA VAL A 69 -2.90 -8.13 22.76
C VAL A 69 -4.16 -7.80 21.96
N ASP A 70 -5.02 -6.90 22.47
CA ASP A 70 -6.24 -6.49 21.78
C ASP A 70 -5.93 -5.83 20.43
N ALA A 71 -4.94 -4.93 20.39
CA ALA A 71 -4.50 -4.32 19.15
C ALA A 71 -3.91 -5.34 18.15
N ALA A 72 -3.15 -6.34 18.63
CA ALA A 72 -2.64 -7.40 17.78
C ALA A 72 -3.77 -8.22 17.15
N ILE A 73 -4.74 -8.67 17.95
CA ILE A 73 -5.90 -9.44 17.47
C ILE A 73 -6.72 -8.60 16.49
N ASP A 74 -7.00 -7.35 16.84
CA ASP A 74 -7.80 -6.45 16.01
C ASP A 74 -7.14 -6.22 14.65
N VAL A 75 -5.84 -5.93 14.61
CA VAL A 75 -5.14 -5.69 13.33
C VAL A 75 -4.98 -6.94 12.47
N LEU A 76 -4.79 -8.11 13.07
CA LEU A 76 -4.69 -9.38 12.34
C LEU A 76 -6.01 -9.79 11.70
N THR A 77 -7.14 -9.40 12.31
CA THR A 77 -8.46 -9.93 11.95
C THR A 77 -9.41 -8.91 11.32
N CYS A 78 -9.25 -7.61 11.58
CA CYS A 78 -10.19 -6.58 11.17
C CYS A 78 -10.01 -6.19 9.70
N ILE A 79 -11.04 -6.43 8.89
CA ILE A 79 -11.12 -6.03 7.48
C ILE A 79 -12.13 -4.92 7.22
N THR A 80 -12.87 -4.49 8.25
CA THR A 80 -13.83 -3.39 8.20
C THR A 80 -13.21 -2.08 8.69
N MET A 81 -13.83 -0.98 8.31
CA MET A 81 -13.50 0.36 8.79
C MET A 81 -13.94 0.51 10.24
N LYS A 82 -13.09 1.12 11.08
CA LYS A 82 -13.50 1.56 12.42
C LYS A 82 -14.33 2.84 12.35
N GLU A 83 -15.14 3.11 13.38
CA GLU A 83 -16.06 4.25 13.40
C GLU A 83 -15.35 5.61 13.21
N THR A 84 -14.16 5.77 13.81
CA THR A 84 -13.36 6.99 13.72
C THR A 84 -12.38 6.99 12.55
N GLN A 85 -12.34 5.93 11.74
CA GLN A 85 -11.36 5.77 10.68
C GLN A 85 -11.78 6.52 9.41
N ASN A 86 -10.88 7.35 8.89
CA ASN A 86 -11.08 7.96 7.59
C ASN A 86 -10.94 6.93 6.45
N ALA A 87 -11.80 7.01 5.42
CA ALA A 87 -11.77 6.11 4.25
C ALA A 87 -10.43 6.06 3.49
N LYS A 88 -9.57 7.07 3.63
CA LYS A 88 -8.22 7.11 3.04
C LYS A 88 -7.13 6.57 3.96
N GLU A 89 -7.52 6.01 5.09
CA GLU A 89 -6.62 5.41 6.09
C GLU A 89 -6.91 3.93 6.24
N THR A 90 -5.93 3.23 6.78
CA THR A 90 -6.04 1.83 7.18
C THR A 90 -5.72 1.74 8.66
N LEU A 91 -6.43 0.88 9.39
CA LEU A 91 -6.03 0.46 10.73
C LEU A 91 -4.58 -0.08 10.69
N ARG A 92 -3.66 0.43 11.51
CA ARG A 92 -2.25 0.02 11.49
C ARG A 92 -1.73 -0.13 12.91
N SER A 93 -1.19 -1.30 13.20
CA SER A 93 -0.44 -1.56 14.43
C SER A 93 0.77 -2.42 14.09
N PRO A 94 1.88 -1.82 13.60
CA PRO A 94 3.11 -2.57 13.38
C PRO A 94 3.62 -3.14 14.69
N GLY A 95 4.32 -4.25 14.60
CA GLY A 95 4.81 -4.94 15.78
C GLY A 95 5.27 -6.36 15.48
N VAL A 96 5.42 -7.15 16.53
CA VAL A 96 5.92 -8.51 16.48
C VAL A 96 5.16 -9.33 17.53
N VAL A 97 4.57 -10.44 17.10
CA VAL A 97 3.76 -11.30 17.94
C VAL A 97 4.15 -12.76 17.71
N GLY A 98 4.56 -13.43 18.77
CA GLY A 98 4.67 -14.88 18.80
C GLY A 98 3.30 -15.53 18.99
N LEU A 99 2.96 -16.49 18.13
CA LEU A 99 1.71 -17.23 18.16
C LEU A 99 1.97 -18.75 18.16
N PRO A 100 1.06 -19.56 18.74
CA PRO A 100 1.06 -21.01 18.57
C PRO A 100 0.96 -21.45 17.11
N ARG A 101 1.50 -22.62 16.78
CA ARG A 101 1.53 -23.15 15.41
C ARG A 101 0.16 -23.17 14.75
N GLU A 102 -0.85 -23.66 15.47
CA GLU A 102 -2.22 -23.78 14.97
C GLU A 102 -2.81 -22.43 14.52
N VAL A 103 -2.43 -21.34 15.19
CA VAL A 103 -2.85 -19.98 14.83
C VAL A 103 -2.07 -19.48 13.61
N ILE A 104 -0.76 -19.79 13.54
CA ILE A 104 0.07 -19.47 12.36
C ILE A 104 -0.48 -20.15 11.11
N ASP A 105 -0.81 -21.44 11.19
CA ASP A 105 -1.40 -22.18 10.07
C ASP A 105 -2.71 -21.54 9.62
N LYS A 106 -3.56 -21.09 10.56
CA LYS A 106 -4.77 -20.33 10.22
C LYS A 106 -4.48 -19.00 9.54
N ILE A 107 -3.43 -18.29 9.95
CA ILE A 107 -3.00 -17.06 9.28
C ILE A 107 -2.53 -17.37 7.85
N ILE A 108 -1.81 -18.48 7.62
CA ILE A 108 -1.40 -18.92 6.27
C ILE A 108 -2.63 -19.09 5.37
N GLU A 109 -3.66 -19.82 5.83
CA GLU A 109 -4.91 -20.00 5.07
C GLU A 109 -5.57 -18.65 4.73
N THR A 110 -5.64 -17.72 5.69
CA THR A 110 -6.22 -16.40 5.41
C THR A 110 -5.34 -15.58 4.46
N ASN A 111 -4.01 -15.69 4.50
CA ASN A 111 -3.10 -15.05 3.57
C ASN A 111 -3.25 -15.58 2.14
N GLU A 112 -3.52 -16.87 1.96
CA GLU A 112 -3.84 -17.46 0.66
C GLU A 112 -5.13 -16.86 0.07
N LEU A 113 -6.18 -16.73 0.89
CA LEU A 113 -7.43 -16.07 0.47
C LEU A 113 -7.20 -14.60 0.11
N ARG A 114 -6.38 -13.88 0.88
CA ARG A 114 -6.04 -12.47 0.64
C ARG A 114 -5.25 -12.30 -0.66
N SER A 115 -4.28 -13.17 -0.92
CA SER A 115 -3.50 -13.19 -2.16
C SER A 115 -4.37 -13.54 -3.37
N LYS A 116 -5.27 -14.51 -3.21
CA LYS A 116 -6.26 -14.86 -4.23
C LYS A 116 -7.19 -13.69 -4.54
N LEU A 117 -7.66 -12.99 -3.51
CA LEU A 117 -8.51 -11.80 -3.65
C LEU A 117 -7.77 -10.69 -4.40
N GLU A 118 -6.53 -10.38 -4.03
CA GLU A 118 -5.70 -9.39 -4.72
C GLU A 118 -5.53 -9.73 -6.21
N MET A 119 -5.22 -10.99 -6.53
CA MET A 119 -5.15 -11.47 -7.91
C MET A 119 -6.48 -11.27 -8.67
N LEU A 120 -7.62 -11.63 -8.07
CA LEU A 120 -8.93 -11.50 -8.71
C LEU A 120 -9.30 -10.03 -8.95
N ILE A 121 -9.05 -9.16 -7.98
CA ILE A 121 -9.27 -7.71 -8.11
C ILE A 121 -8.37 -7.13 -9.20
N GLY A 122 -7.11 -7.58 -9.28
CA GLY A 122 -6.16 -7.19 -10.34
C GLY A 122 -6.62 -7.55 -11.75
N LYS A 123 -7.37 -8.65 -11.92
CA LYS A 123 -7.97 -9.03 -13.22
C LYS A 123 -9.12 -8.12 -13.66
N ILE A 124 -9.73 -7.38 -12.74
CA ILE A 124 -10.81 -6.44 -13.05
C ILE A 124 -10.18 -5.12 -13.51
N LYS A 125 -10.25 -4.82 -14.82
CA LYS A 125 -9.58 -3.63 -15.38
C LYS A 125 -10.28 -2.32 -15.02
N LYS A 126 -11.61 -2.30 -14.97
CA LYS A 126 -12.39 -1.07 -14.77
C LYS A 126 -12.53 -0.73 -13.28
N PRO A 127 -12.15 0.48 -12.82
CA PRO A 127 -12.31 0.89 -11.42
C PRO A 127 -13.76 0.88 -10.93
N LYS A 128 -14.73 1.17 -11.81
CA LYS A 128 -16.16 1.08 -11.48
C LYS A 128 -16.58 -0.34 -11.10
N ASP A 129 -16.05 -1.34 -11.81
CA ASP A 129 -16.37 -2.74 -11.60
C ASP A 129 -15.71 -3.27 -10.33
N ARG A 130 -14.47 -2.86 -10.03
CA ARG A 130 -13.82 -3.14 -8.74
C ARG A 130 -14.65 -2.62 -7.57
N ARG A 131 -15.22 -1.41 -7.68
CA ARG A 131 -16.12 -0.84 -6.66
C ARG A 131 -17.38 -1.67 -6.45
N MET A 132 -17.86 -2.41 -7.45
CA MET A 132 -19.04 -3.27 -7.30
C MET A 132 -18.80 -4.44 -6.33
N VAL A 133 -17.56 -4.96 -6.27
CA VAL A 133 -17.20 -6.02 -5.32
C VAL A 133 -17.38 -5.51 -3.89
N TRP A 134 -16.73 -4.38 -3.57
CA TRP A 134 -16.69 -3.84 -2.20
C TRP A 134 -18.05 -3.32 -1.72
N ARG A 135 -18.89 -2.79 -2.61
CA ARG A 135 -20.25 -2.31 -2.29
C ARG A 135 -21.19 -3.40 -1.75
N LYS A 136 -20.83 -4.68 -1.87
CA LYS A 136 -21.62 -5.80 -1.33
C LYS A 136 -21.40 -6.03 0.16
N PHE A 137 -20.39 -5.39 0.75
CA PHE A 137 -19.99 -5.61 2.13
C PHE A 137 -20.09 -4.29 2.90
N GLU A 138 -20.65 -4.37 4.10
CA GLU A 138 -20.83 -3.21 4.95
C GLU A 138 -19.48 -2.75 5.52
N ALA A 139 -19.19 -1.46 5.35
CA ALA A 139 -17.99 -0.81 5.88
C ALA A 139 -16.65 -1.53 5.58
N ILE A 140 -16.54 -2.33 4.52
CA ILE A 140 -15.30 -3.04 4.21
C ILE A 140 -14.19 -2.07 3.82
N SER A 141 -12.98 -2.33 4.30
CA SER A 141 -11.77 -1.65 3.86
C SER A 141 -11.02 -2.55 2.86
N PRO A 142 -11.01 -2.22 1.54
CA PRO A 142 -10.34 -3.05 0.54
C PRO A 142 -8.87 -3.31 0.86
N LYS A 143 -8.15 -2.29 1.36
CA LYS A 143 -6.73 -2.41 1.72
C LYS A 143 -6.51 -3.32 2.94
N GLN A 144 -7.40 -3.30 3.92
CA GLN A 144 -7.32 -4.24 5.06
C GLN A 144 -7.74 -5.66 4.67
N ALA A 145 -8.69 -5.81 3.74
CA ALA A 145 -9.13 -7.10 3.24
C ALA A 145 -8.07 -7.81 2.39
N MET A 146 -7.20 -7.07 1.70
CA MET A 146 -6.18 -7.68 0.82
C MET A 146 -4.77 -7.76 1.44
N ARG A 147 -4.45 -6.99 2.48
CA ARG A 147 -3.10 -7.05 3.09
C ARG A 147 -2.83 -8.42 3.72
N CYS A 148 -1.69 -9.02 3.40
CA CYS A 148 -1.24 -10.25 4.05
C CYS A 148 -0.50 -9.95 5.36
N THR A 149 -0.56 -10.88 6.30
CA THR A 149 0.21 -10.87 7.55
C THR A 149 1.59 -11.50 7.30
N PRO A 150 2.70 -10.79 7.50
CA PRO A 150 4.02 -11.36 7.34
C PRO A 150 4.31 -12.42 8.43
N ILE A 151 4.68 -13.63 8.00
CA ILE A 151 5.08 -14.73 8.89
C ILE A 151 6.59 -14.89 8.80
N LEU A 152 7.29 -14.79 9.93
CA LEU A 152 8.73 -14.94 10.05
C LEU A 152 9.06 -16.32 10.62
N LYS A 153 10.10 -16.97 10.10
CA LYS A 153 10.46 -18.35 10.50
C LYS A 153 11.38 -18.40 11.71
N ASN A 154 12.38 -17.53 11.75
CA ASN A 154 13.33 -17.46 12.87
C ASN A 154 13.88 -16.04 13.01
N PRO A 155 13.04 -15.09 13.45
CA PRO A 155 13.45 -13.70 13.56
C PRO A 155 14.47 -13.52 14.69
N GLN A 156 15.62 -12.92 14.38
CA GLN A 156 16.65 -12.61 15.37
C GLN A 156 16.64 -11.13 15.76
N ASN A 157 16.54 -10.25 14.76
CA ASN A 157 16.54 -8.80 14.95
C ASN A 157 15.51 -8.14 14.05
N ILE A 158 14.70 -7.26 14.63
CA ILE A 158 13.68 -6.49 13.92
C ILE A 158 13.86 -5.02 14.27
N ASN A 159 14.14 -4.19 13.27
CA ASN A 159 14.34 -2.75 13.43
C ASN A 159 13.28 -1.97 12.66
N PHE A 160 12.33 -1.39 13.40
CA PHE A 160 11.27 -0.57 12.83
C PHE A 160 11.76 0.85 12.53
N PHE A 161 11.36 1.38 11.38
CA PHE A 161 11.74 2.71 10.95
C PHE A 161 10.71 3.33 10.01
N TRP A 162 10.68 4.66 10.00
CA TRP A 162 9.92 5.43 9.03
C TRP A 162 10.66 5.52 7.70
N THR A 163 9.89 5.35 6.62
CA THR A 163 10.32 5.65 5.26
C THR A 163 9.43 6.76 4.71
N ASP A 164 10.06 7.89 4.42
CA ASP A 164 9.48 9.10 3.82
C ASP A 164 10.08 9.40 2.43
N THR A 165 11.18 8.71 2.10
CA THR A 165 11.87 8.81 0.81
C THR A 165 11.33 7.85 -0.25
N GLY A 166 10.24 7.13 0.05
CA GLY A 166 9.55 6.31 -0.92
C GLY A 166 8.91 7.19 -1.99
N THR A 167 9.03 6.79 -3.25
CA THR A 167 8.42 7.49 -4.38
C THR A 167 7.48 6.52 -5.08
N SER A 168 6.20 6.86 -5.16
CA SER A 168 5.30 6.23 -6.13
C SER A 168 5.63 6.92 -7.45
N GLY A 169 6.58 6.32 -8.15
CA GLY A 169 7.17 6.82 -9.37
C GLY A 169 7.07 5.74 -10.42
N SER A 170 6.13 5.88 -11.34
CA SER A 170 6.07 5.04 -12.53
C SER A 170 6.73 5.77 -13.69
N ARG A 171 7.63 5.06 -14.38
CA ARG A 171 8.26 5.55 -15.61
C ARG A 171 7.31 5.27 -16.77
N HIS A 172 7.14 6.26 -17.62
CA HIS A 172 6.26 6.19 -18.78
C HIS A 172 6.96 6.74 -20.00
N VAL A 173 6.49 6.37 -21.19
CA VAL A 173 6.84 7.08 -22.41
C VAL A 173 5.76 8.12 -22.67
N ALA A 174 6.12 9.37 -22.93
CA ALA A 174 5.15 10.45 -23.13
C ALA A 174 4.13 10.13 -24.23
N SER A 175 4.56 9.51 -25.34
CA SER A 175 3.68 9.08 -26.42
C SER A 175 2.65 8.01 -26.01
N ASP A 176 2.98 7.16 -25.05
CA ASP A 176 2.07 6.11 -24.58
C ASP A 176 1.03 6.71 -23.63
N LEU A 177 1.44 7.65 -22.77
CA LEU A 177 0.50 8.43 -21.94
C LEU A 177 -0.50 9.23 -22.78
N VAL A 178 -0.07 9.80 -23.91
CA VAL A 178 -0.99 10.48 -24.85
C VAL A 178 -2.09 9.52 -25.30
N LYS A 179 -1.73 8.31 -25.74
CA LYS A 179 -2.70 7.31 -26.20
C LYS A 179 -3.64 6.89 -25.07
N GLU A 180 -3.10 6.53 -23.92
CA GLU A 180 -3.91 6.13 -22.75
C GLU A 180 -4.90 7.22 -22.33
N TRP A 181 -4.45 8.47 -22.31
CA TRP A 181 -5.30 9.59 -21.91
C TRP A 181 -6.34 9.93 -22.97
N GLU A 182 -6.01 9.84 -24.26
CA GLU A 182 -6.99 9.99 -25.34
C GLU A 182 -8.07 8.91 -25.31
N GLU A 183 -7.68 7.65 -25.07
CA GLU A 183 -8.62 6.53 -24.90
C GLU A 183 -9.55 6.75 -23.70
N LEU A 184 -8.98 7.11 -22.53
CA LEU A 184 -9.77 7.44 -21.34
C LEU A 184 -10.76 8.58 -21.60
N PHE A 185 -10.33 9.60 -22.33
CA PHE A 185 -11.15 10.76 -22.65
C PHE A 185 -12.28 10.42 -23.62
N PHE A 186 -12.01 9.56 -24.60
CA PHE A 186 -13.03 9.02 -25.50
C PHE A 186 -14.07 8.18 -24.75
N GLU A 187 -13.66 7.29 -23.86
CA GLU A 187 -14.57 6.46 -23.05
C GLU A 187 -15.49 7.27 -22.13
N LEU A 188 -15.04 8.44 -21.66
CA LEU A 188 -15.83 9.28 -20.75
C LEU A 188 -16.87 10.14 -21.45
N HIS A 189 -16.63 10.51 -22.72
CA HIS A 189 -17.44 11.49 -23.43
C HIS A 189 -18.11 10.94 -24.71
N ASP A 190 -17.87 9.68 -25.07
CA ASP A 190 -18.33 9.02 -26.31
C ASP A 190 -18.01 9.81 -27.60
N ARG A 191 -17.07 10.76 -27.51
CA ARG A 191 -16.55 11.59 -28.60
C ARG A 191 -15.17 12.11 -28.23
N ARG A 192 -14.40 12.58 -29.22
CA ARG A 192 -13.17 13.34 -28.98
C ARG A 192 -13.54 14.83 -28.80
N PRO A 193 -13.50 15.39 -27.59
CA PRO A 193 -13.78 16.81 -27.36
C PRO A 193 -12.67 17.66 -27.97
N THR A 194 -13.04 18.83 -28.46
CA THR A 194 -12.09 19.85 -28.93
C THR A 194 -11.88 20.92 -27.84
N MET A 195 -10.81 21.71 -27.94
CA MET A 195 -10.60 22.85 -27.03
C MET A 195 -11.79 23.83 -27.03
N ALA A 196 -12.56 23.89 -28.12
CA ALA A 196 -13.77 24.70 -28.21
C ALA A 196 -14.94 24.15 -27.36
N ASP A 197 -14.93 22.86 -27.02
CA ASP A 197 -15.95 22.19 -26.23
C ASP A 197 -15.68 22.24 -24.71
N ALA A 198 -14.48 22.63 -24.28
CA ALA A 198 -14.10 22.63 -22.86
C ALA A 198 -14.31 24.00 -22.22
N PRO A 199 -15.19 24.13 -21.22
CA PRO A 199 -15.32 25.35 -20.46
C PRO A 199 -13.98 25.76 -19.83
N LYS A 200 -13.66 27.04 -19.88
CA LYS A 200 -12.43 27.56 -19.28
C LYS A 200 -12.39 27.24 -17.77
N GLY A 201 -11.27 26.69 -17.32
CA GLY A 201 -11.04 26.23 -15.96
C GLY A 201 -11.54 24.80 -15.68
N SER A 202 -12.15 24.11 -16.66
CA SER A 202 -12.69 22.78 -16.44
C SER A 202 -11.60 21.70 -16.34
N VAL A 203 -12.01 20.49 -15.94
CA VAL A 203 -11.11 19.33 -15.89
C VAL A 203 -10.69 18.95 -17.30
N GLU A 204 -11.62 19.01 -18.24
CA GLU A 204 -11.47 18.71 -19.66
C GLU A 204 -10.44 19.65 -20.32
N GLU A 205 -10.51 20.96 -20.09
CA GLU A 205 -9.51 21.92 -20.60
C GLU A 205 -8.12 21.60 -20.03
N GLY A 206 -8.05 21.33 -18.74
CA GLY A 206 -6.79 20.96 -18.07
C GLY A 206 -6.20 19.65 -18.57
N PHE A 207 -7.06 18.69 -18.93
CA PHE A 207 -6.66 17.38 -19.44
C PHE A 207 -6.17 17.47 -20.90
N MET A 208 -6.88 18.20 -21.76
CA MET A 208 -6.44 18.46 -23.14
C MET A 208 -5.13 19.25 -23.18
N THR A 209 -4.99 20.27 -22.33
CA THR A 209 -3.73 21.02 -22.19
C THR A 209 -2.59 20.08 -21.80
N ALA A 210 -2.84 19.12 -20.92
CA ALA A 210 -1.84 18.13 -20.52
C ALA A 210 -1.44 17.21 -21.68
N ILE A 211 -2.40 16.75 -22.50
CA ILE A 211 -2.13 15.96 -23.71
C ILE A 211 -1.27 16.74 -24.71
N ASP A 212 -1.59 18.02 -24.96
CA ASP A 212 -0.81 18.85 -25.88
C ASP A 212 0.61 19.11 -25.39
N LEU A 213 0.81 19.26 -24.07
CA LEU A 213 2.14 19.34 -23.47
C LEU A 213 2.91 18.03 -23.63
N LEU A 214 2.28 16.87 -23.40
CA LEU A 214 2.92 15.58 -23.58
C LEU A 214 3.36 15.33 -25.03
N ARG A 215 2.55 15.73 -26.01
CA ARG A 215 2.90 15.57 -27.44
C ARG A 215 4.21 16.26 -27.80
N LYS A 216 4.54 17.39 -27.15
CA LYS A 216 5.80 18.12 -27.36
C LYS A 216 7.03 17.33 -26.90
N LEU A 217 6.85 16.39 -25.97
CA LEU A 217 7.91 15.52 -25.47
C LEU A 217 8.16 14.28 -26.36
N GLY A 218 7.25 13.97 -27.28
CA GLY A 218 7.39 12.85 -28.21
C GLY A 218 7.59 11.51 -27.48
N HIS A 219 8.76 10.90 -27.67
CA HIS A 219 9.13 9.62 -27.08
C HIS A 219 10.01 9.74 -25.82
N GLU A 220 10.08 10.92 -25.20
CA GLU A 220 10.79 11.09 -23.94
C GLU A 220 10.17 10.22 -22.84
N GLN A 221 11.03 9.60 -22.03
CA GLN A 221 10.61 8.92 -20.83
C GLN A 221 10.40 9.92 -19.71
N VAL A 222 9.21 9.93 -19.13
CA VAL A 222 8.79 10.83 -18.05
C VAL A 222 8.44 10.03 -16.80
N ALA A 223 8.32 10.71 -15.67
CA ALA A 223 7.88 10.10 -14.41
C ALA A 223 6.61 10.77 -13.90
N ILE A 224 5.59 9.98 -13.61
CA ILE A 224 4.50 10.43 -12.74
C ILE A 224 5.00 10.18 -11.31
N TRP A 225 5.32 11.26 -10.59
CA TRP A 225 6.01 11.19 -9.32
C TRP A 225 5.18 11.85 -8.23
N ARG A 226 4.85 11.10 -7.19
CA ARG A 226 4.16 11.63 -6.01
C ARG A 226 4.99 11.36 -4.76
N PRO A 227 5.15 12.35 -3.85
CA PRO A 227 5.66 12.09 -2.52
C PRO A 227 4.79 11.01 -1.85
N VAL A 228 5.40 9.90 -1.44
CA VAL A 228 4.68 8.91 -0.64
C VAL A 228 4.62 9.43 0.78
N LYS A 229 3.45 9.31 1.40
CA LYS A 229 3.30 9.63 2.81
C LYS A 229 4.27 8.76 3.65
N PRO A 230 4.75 9.27 4.79
CA PRO A 230 5.55 8.49 5.71
C PRO A 230 4.86 7.15 6.01
N HIS A 231 5.57 6.06 5.76
CA HIS A 231 5.09 4.70 6.02
C HIS A 231 6.13 3.90 6.78
N ILE A 232 5.66 2.89 7.49
CA ILE A 232 6.47 2.13 8.43
C ILE A 232 7.03 0.92 7.71
N ARG A 233 8.33 0.70 7.87
CA ARG A 233 9.03 -0.50 7.43
C ARG A 233 9.79 -1.09 8.59
N ALA A 234 10.14 -2.36 8.47
CA ALA A 234 11.08 -3.01 9.37
C ALA A 234 12.22 -3.64 8.57
N ARG A 235 13.44 -3.55 9.09
CA ARG A 235 14.56 -4.40 8.65
C ARG A 235 14.52 -5.65 9.50
N VAL A 236 14.36 -6.80 8.85
CA VAL A 236 14.27 -8.09 9.52
C VAL A 236 15.52 -8.91 9.19
N ARG A 237 16.14 -9.51 10.22
CA ARG A 237 17.17 -10.53 10.09
C ARG A 237 16.58 -11.88 10.51
N GLU A 238 16.54 -12.83 9.59
CA GLU A 238 16.09 -14.20 9.81
C GLU A 238 17.28 -15.16 9.62
N GLY A 239 17.89 -15.59 10.73
CA GLY A 239 19.13 -16.37 10.66
C GLY A 239 20.21 -15.70 9.81
N GLU A 240 20.75 -16.46 8.85
CA GLU A 240 21.79 -16.02 7.92
C GLU A 240 21.25 -15.31 6.65
N ALA A 241 19.92 -15.15 6.53
CA ALA A 241 19.33 -14.51 5.37
C ALA A 241 19.73 -13.01 5.28
N PRO A 242 19.88 -12.46 4.06
CA PRO A 242 20.18 -11.04 3.89
C PRO A 242 19.06 -10.18 4.49
N VAL A 243 19.45 -9.09 5.15
CA VAL A 243 18.50 -8.16 5.77
C VAL A 243 17.67 -7.48 4.68
N ARG A 244 16.34 -7.62 4.76
CA ARG A 244 15.40 -7.02 3.80
C ARG A 244 14.47 -6.01 4.49
N PRO A 245 14.19 -4.86 3.86
CA PRO A 245 13.17 -3.94 4.34
C PRO A 245 11.78 -4.45 3.94
N ILE A 246 10.93 -4.73 4.93
CA ILE A 246 9.55 -5.20 4.73
C ILE A 246 8.58 -4.10 5.18
N ILE A 247 7.49 -3.88 4.44
CA ILE A 247 6.42 -2.97 4.85
C ILE A 247 5.77 -3.51 6.12
N SER A 248 5.58 -2.66 7.13
CA SER A 248 4.96 -3.06 8.40
C SER A 248 3.75 -2.18 8.69
N SER A 249 2.60 -2.61 8.17
CA SER A 249 1.28 -2.04 8.50
C SER A 249 0.51 -2.90 9.50
N VAL A 250 0.92 -4.15 9.65
CA VAL A 250 0.41 -5.18 10.55
C VAL A 250 1.59 -5.79 11.32
N PRO A 251 1.36 -6.47 12.46
CA PRO A 251 2.46 -7.12 13.15
C PRO A 251 3.04 -8.27 12.32
N PHE A 252 4.35 -8.45 12.43
CA PHE A 252 5.01 -9.70 12.05
C PHE A 252 4.57 -10.78 13.03
N VAL A 253 4.29 -11.98 12.52
CA VAL A 253 4.01 -13.13 13.37
C VAL A 253 5.08 -14.19 13.22
N TYR A 254 5.34 -14.95 14.27
CA TYR A 254 6.24 -16.11 14.22
C TYR A 254 5.74 -17.18 15.18
N ASP A 255 6.20 -18.41 14.95
CA ASP A 255 5.81 -19.56 15.76
C ASP A 255 6.60 -19.59 17.08
N ILE A 256 5.90 -19.53 18.22
CA ILE A 256 6.53 -19.55 19.56
C ILE A 256 7.13 -20.90 19.92
N ASP A 257 6.59 -21.98 19.34
CA ASP A 257 6.99 -23.34 19.65
C ASP A 257 8.25 -23.70 18.84
N GLU A 258 8.40 -23.16 17.63
CA GLU A 258 9.63 -23.28 16.83
C GLU A 258 10.72 -22.26 17.26
N CYS A 259 10.35 -21.02 17.59
CA CYS A 259 11.30 -19.96 17.94
C CYS A 259 11.63 -19.94 19.44
N LYS A 260 12.74 -20.59 19.80
CA LYS A 260 13.25 -20.69 21.18
C LYS A 260 13.40 -19.35 21.90
N PHE A 261 13.77 -18.28 21.20
CA PHE A 261 13.99 -16.96 21.79
C PHE A 261 13.17 -15.89 21.08
N ALA A 262 12.72 -14.88 21.84
CA ALA A 262 12.10 -13.70 21.27
C ALA A 262 13.13 -12.89 20.46
N PRO A 263 12.75 -12.28 19.32
CA PRO A 263 13.62 -11.42 18.56
C PRO A 263 14.02 -10.18 19.36
N THR A 264 15.23 -9.67 19.10
CA THR A 264 15.62 -8.35 19.59
C THR A 264 14.92 -7.27 18.77
N ILE A 265 14.16 -6.40 19.43
CA ILE A 265 13.37 -5.35 18.78
C ILE A 265 14.00 -3.99 19.00
N LYS A 266 14.31 -3.30 17.90
CA LYS A 266 14.55 -1.85 17.92
C LYS A 266 13.23 -1.14 17.62
N PRO A 267 12.70 -0.35 18.57
CA PRO A 267 11.32 0.13 18.53
C PRO A 267 11.10 1.17 17.44
N LEU A 268 9.83 1.28 17.01
CA LEU A 268 9.40 2.39 16.16
C LEU A 268 9.34 3.66 17.00
N LEU A 269 10.09 4.68 16.60
CA LEU A 269 10.01 6.01 17.19
C LEU A 269 8.95 6.85 16.48
N SER A 270 8.43 7.89 17.14
CA SER A 270 7.56 8.89 16.50
C SER A 270 8.23 9.49 15.26
N TYR A 271 7.43 9.78 14.24
CA TYR A 271 7.91 10.43 13.03
C TYR A 271 8.15 11.92 13.28
N ASP A 272 9.38 12.37 13.07
CA ASP A 272 9.76 13.79 13.08
C ASP A 272 10.09 14.27 11.66
N VAL A 273 9.31 15.24 11.19
CA VAL A 273 9.44 15.84 9.87
C VAL A 273 10.77 16.56 9.70
N VAL A 274 11.32 17.18 10.75
CA VAL A 274 12.57 17.93 10.68
C VAL A 274 13.74 17.00 10.41
N THR A 275 13.83 15.91 11.19
CA THR A 275 14.87 14.88 11.02
C THR A 275 14.75 14.18 9.67
N ALA A 276 13.52 13.94 9.20
CA ALA A 276 13.24 13.31 7.91
C ALA A 276 13.76 14.15 6.73
N ARG A 277 13.42 15.44 6.69
CA ARG A 277 13.89 16.40 5.65
C ARG A 277 15.41 16.56 5.59
N ARG A 278 16.11 16.46 6.71
CA ARG A 278 17.59 16.51 6.73
C ARG A 278 18.22 15.32 6.02
N LYS A 279 17.62 14.12 6.11
CA LYS A 279 18.15 12.90 5.47
C LYS A 279 17.96 12.90 3.95
N SER A 280 16.93 13.57 3.43
CA SER A 280 16.66 13.63 1.99
C SER A 280 17.47 14.69 1.24
N ALA A 281 17.95 15.73 1.93
CA ALA A 281 18.68 16.85 1.32
C ALA A 281 20.01 16.48 0.63
N GLY A 282 20.60 15.32 0.95
CA GLY A 282 21.87 14.86 0.39
C GLY A 282 21.77 14.03 -0.90
N ARG A 283 20.56 13.78 -1.43
CA ARG A 283 20.40 13.03 -2.69
C ARG A 283 20.18 14.00 -3.84
N GLU A 284 21.01 13.90 -4.88
CA GLU A 284 20.74 14.62 -6.13
C GLU A 284 19.41 14.15 -6.72
N PRO A 285 18.46 15.07 -7.00
CA PRO A 285 17.19 14.70 -7.60
C PRO A 285 17.41 14.22 -9.04
N LEU A 286 16.95 13.02 -9.37
CA LEU A 286 16.92 12.52 -10.76
C LEU A 286 15.94 13.30 -11.64
N LEU A 287 14.92 13.89 -11.01
CA LEU A 287 13.83 14.62 -11.67
C LEU A 287 14.06 16.13 -11.61
N GLU A 288 13.44 16.82 -12.56
CA GLU A 288 13.35 18.27 -12.55
C GLU A 288 12.70 18.78 -11.25
N LYS A 289 13.08 19.99 -10.81
CA LYS A 289 12.61 20.56 -9.54
C LYS A 289 11.09 20.78 -9.53
N TYR A 290 10.52 21.13 -10.67
CA TYR A 290 9.10 21.42 -10.83
C TYR A 290 8.46 20.44 -11.81
N PRO A 291 7.20 20.05 -11.59
CA PRO A 291 6.50 19.18 -12.52
C PRO A 291 6.27 19.90 -13.84
N TYR A 292 6.50 19.18 -14.94
CA TYR A 292 6.15 19.62 -16.29
C TYR A 292 4.64 19.76 -16.46
N ILE A 293 3.86 18.83 -15.86
CA ILE A 293 2.39 18.92 -15.78
C ILE A 293 1.97 18.81 -14.32
N LYS A 294 1.75 19.96 -13.68
CA LYS A 294 1.50 20.07 -12.23
C LYS A 294 0.31 19.24 -11.76
N LYS A 295 -0.84 19.30 -12.44
CA LYS A 295 -2.06 18.57 -12.03
C LYS A 295 -1.88 17.05 -11.99
N MET A 296 -0.96 16.51 -12.80
CA MET A 296 -0.69 15.08 -12.88
C MET A 296 0.53 14.66 -12.05
N ASN A 297 1.25 15.62 -11.46
CA ASN A 297 2.57 15.42 -10.89
C ASN A 297 3.52 14.70 -11.86
N LEU A 298 3.51 15.13 -13.13
CA LEU A 298 4.38 14.59 -14.16
C LEU A 298 5.66 15.42 -14.23
N TYR A 299 6.81 14.75 -14.18
CA TYR A 299 8.14 15.35 -14.17
C TYR A 299 8.96 14.80 -15.32
N GLN A 300 9.81 15.66 -15.87
CA GLN A 300 10.91 15.23 -16.72
C GLN A 300 12.09 14.81 -15.84
N TYR A 301 12.93 13.93 -16.38
CA TYR A 301 14.25 13.70 -15.80
C TYR A 301 15.14 14.91 -16.10
N ARG A 302 16.11 15.16 -15.22
CA ARG A 302 17.16 16.16 -15.51
C ARG A 302 17.93 15.74 -16.74
N GLU A 303 18.47 16.71 -17.48
CA GLU A 303 19.19 16.51 -18.75
C GLU A 303 20.13 15.28 -18.79
N PRO A 304 21.04 15.04 -17.81
CA PRO A 304 21.95 13.89 -17.86
C PRO A 304 21.25 12.52 -17.73
N HIS A 305 19.96 12.50 -17.36
CA HIS A 305 19.16 11.30 -17.11
C HIS A 305 17.97 11.16 -18.06
N ARG A 306 17.83 12.04 -19.06
CA ARG A 306 16.76 11.93 -20.06
C ARG A 306 17.03 10.73 -20.97
N VAL A 307 15.98 9.96 -21.21
CA VAL A 307 16.01 8.77 -22.07
C VAL A 307 14.84 8.86 -23.02
N TYR A 308 15.03 8.43 -24.25
CA TYR A 308 14.02 8.42 -25.30
C TYR A 308 13.78 6.99 -25.78
N GLY A 309 12.55 6.70 -26.19
CA GLY A 309 12.16 5.38 -26.69
C GLY A 309 11.53 4.48 -25.62
N PRO A 310 11.27 3.20 -25.94
CA PRO A 310 10.48 2.30 -25.11
C PRO A 310 11.12 2.01 -23.75
N LEU A 311 10.28 1.67 -22.76
CA LEU A 311 10.76 1.22 -21.46
C LEU A 311 11.50 -0.12 -21.61
N VAL A 312 12.74 -0.18 -21.14
CA VAL A 312 13.47 -1.46 -21.01
C VAL A 312 12.80 -2.25 -19.89
N GLN A 313 12.15 -3.37 -20.24
CA GLN A 313 11.62 -4.29 -19.23
C GLN A 313 12.80 -4.80 -18.39
N LYS A 314 12.80 -4.47 -17.10
CA LYS A 314 13.66 -5.18 -16.15
C LYS A 314 13.21 -6.64 -16.17
N ALA A 315 14.12 -7.56 -16.47
CA ALA A 315 13.91 -8.98 -16.24
C ALA A 315 13.38 -9.17 -14.82
N GLU A 316 12.36 -10.03 -14.67
CA GLU A 316 11.64 -10.32 -13.43
C GLU A 316 12.62 -10.64 -12.29
N SER A 317 13.01 -9.62 -11.52
CA SER A 317 13.80 -9.77 -10.30
C SER A 317 12.87 -9.58 -9.12
N ASP A 318 12.31 -10.68 -8.59
CA ASP A 318 11.62 -10.83 -7.29
C ASP A 318 10.94 -9.57 -6.73
N SER A 319 10.22 -8.83 -7.58
CA SER A 319 9.45 -7.67 -7.15
C SER A 319 8.10 -8.18 -6.70
N PHE A 320 8.01 -8.51 -5.41
CA PHE A 320 6.73 -8.53 -4.71
C PHE A 320 5.95 -7.25 -5.04
N PRO A 321 4.63 -7.33 -5.21
CA PRO A 321 3.85 -6.27 -5.81
C PRO A 321 4.10 -4.96 -5.07
N ALA A 322 4.42 -3.93 -5.85
CA ALA A 322 4.35 -2.56 -5.39
C ALA A 322 2.95 -2.36 -4.80
N SER A 323 2.91 -2.08 -3.50
CA SER A 323 1.69 -1.92 -2.73
C SER A 323 0.72 -0.98 -3.45
N ILE A 324 -0.51 -1.46 -3.56
CA ILE A 324 -1.78 -0.79 -3.91
C ILE A 324 -1.74 0.73 -3.67
N ASP A 325 -1.45 1.46 -4.74
CA ASP A 325 -1.77 2.88 -4.93
C ASP A 325 -2.58 3.01 -6.23
N GLU A 326 -3.88 2.72 -6.14
CA GLU A 326 -4.92 3.28 -7.00
C GLU A 326 -6.08 3.80 -6.13
#